data_AF-A0A2A5RYD2-F1
#
_entry.id   AF-A0A2A5RYD2-F1
#
_cell.length_a   1.000
_cell.length_b   1.000
_cell.length_c   1.000
_cell.angle_alpha   90.00
_cell.angle_beta   90.00
_cell.angle_gamma   90.00
#
_symmetry.space_group_name_H-M   'P 1'
#
loop_
_entity.id
_entity.type
_entity.pdbx_description
1 polymer ?
#
loop_
_entity_poly.entity_id
_entity_poly.type
_entity_poly.pdbx_seq_one_letter_code
_entity_poly.pdbx_strand_id
1 'polypeptide(L)'
;MGSSMWTASAANIAYDFNFSISWVLILYGGSQIFINILLTRKIDLPRIAGNIIFISFFGPFVGIFKQLFLDLGFASLSLPAKIFFDIIGICFVAIAISIYQRLNLILHPGDEMTNILRFQYFKGNANLAQWTNFSIPVIVIICLSLIFKQIVAVNVGTAVALFFQGALINYADQLIFPKLKHRL
;
A
#
# COMPACT_ATOMS: atom_id res chain seq x y z
N MET A 1 5.23 -7.40 -12.51
CA MET A 1 4.88 -5.98 -12.77
C MET A 1 4.89 -5.27 -11.43
N GLY A 2 4.88 -3.94 -11.37
CA GLY A 2 5.16 -3.20 -10.15
C GLY A 2 4.20 -3.53 -9.00
N SER A 3 4.58 -3.18 -7.78
CA SER A 3 3.70 -3.27 -6.61
C SER A 3 3.70 -1.97 -5.83
N SER A 4 2.83 -1.84 -4.83
CA SER A 4 2.87 -0.69 -3.92
C SER A 4 4.27 -0.54 -3.30
N MET A 5 4.65 0.67 -2.90
CA MET A 5 5.99 0.95 -2.39
C MET A 5 6.41 0.05 -1.23
N TRP A 6 5.49 -0.25 -0.31
CA TRP A 6 5.71 -1.16 0.80
C TRP A 6 6.02 -2.59 0.35
N THR A 7 5.28 -3.11 -0.64
CA THR A 7 5.52 -4.46 -1.18
C THR A 7 6.82 -4.52 -2.00
N ALA A 8 7.14 -3.46 -2.76
CA ALA A 8 8.40 -3.38 -3.48
C ALA A 8 9.59 -3.37 -2.50
N SER A 9 9.50 -2.59 -1.43
CA SER A 9 10.50 -2.58 -0.36
C SER A 9 10.63 -3.94 0.33
N ALA A 10 9.51 -4.61 0.63
CA ALA A 10 9.51 -5.93 1.22
C ALA A 10 10.17 -6.99 0.32
N ALA A 11 9.99 -6.88 -1.00
CA ALA A 11 10.64 -7.76 -1.97
C ALA A 11 12.16 -7.55 -2.04
N ASN A 12 12.66 -6.32 -1.83
CA ASN A 12 14.11 -6.07 -1.74
C ASN A 12 14.69 -6.74 -0.50
N ILE A 13 14.08 -6.54 0.69
CA ILE A 13 14.51 -7.22 1.92
C ILE A 13 14.50 -8.75 1.75
N ALA A 14 13.40 -9.29 1.22
CA ALA A 14 13.25 -10.72 1.01
C ALA A 14 14.36 -11.29 0.11
N TYR A 15 14.69 -10.58 -0.97
CA TYR A 15 15.73 -10.99 -1.90
C TYR A 15 17.13 -10.88 -1.28
N ASP A 16 17.47 -9.72 -0.71
CA ASP A 16 18.82 -9.43 -0.20
C ASP A 16 19.21 -10.29 1.00
N PHE A 17 18.24 -10.64 1.85
CA PHE A 17 18.46 -11.47 3.05
C PHE A 17 18.02 -12.93 2.88
N ASN A 18 17.63 -13.34 1.66
CA ASN A 18 17.06 -14.67 1.39
C ASN A 18 15.95 -15.05 2.39
N PHE A 19 15.06 -14.10 2.65
CA PHE A 19 14.00 -14.20 3.66
C PHE A 19 12.62 -14.27 2.99
N SER A 20 11.63 -14.83 3.68
CA SER A 20 10.28 -14.91 3.12
C SER A 20 9.63 -13.54 3.04
N ILE A 21 9.18 -13.14 1.84
CA ILE A 21 8.42 -11.89 1.65
C ILE A 21 7.17 -11.83 2.53
N SER A 22 6.51 -12.95 2.79
CA SER A 22 5.32 -13.01 3.65
C SER A 22 5.66 -12.58 5.08
N TRP A 23 6.80 -13.01 5.61
CA TRP A 23 7.27 -12.59 6.94
C TRP A 23 7.65 -11.11 6.96
N VAL A 24 8.29 -10.59 5.90
CA VAL A 24 8.59 -9.16 5.81
C VAL A 24 7.30 -8.32 5.83
N LEU A 25 6.28 -8.73 5.09
CA LEU A 25 4.98 -8.03 5.05
C LEU A 25 4.26 -8.05 6.41
N ILE A 26 4.34 -9.16 7.16
CA ILE A 26 3.81 -9.24 8.52
C ILE A 26 4.55 -8.27 9.46
N LEU A 27 5.88 -8.25 9.40
CA LEU A 27 6.70 -7.33 10.19
C LEU A 27 6.43 -5.86 9.84
N TYR A 28 6.23 -5.56 8.56
CA TYR A 28 5.80 -4.23 8.10
C TYR A 28 4.42 -3.87 8.62
N GLY A 29 3.46 -4.79 8.58
CA GLY A 29 2.14 -4.59 9.17
C GLY A 29 2.22 -4.23 10.66
N GLY A 30 3.00 -4.98 11.43
CA GLY A 30 3.26 -4.68 12.85
C GLY A 30 3.96 -3.33 13.06
N SER A 31 4.95 -3.01 12.23
CA SER A 31 5.66 -1.73 12.28
C SER A 31 4.74 -0.55 11.97
N GLN A 32 3.84 -0.69 10.98
CA GLN A 32 2.85 0.32 10.62
C GLN A 32 1.85 0.54 11.75
N ILE A 33 1.38 -0.52 12.42
CA ILE A 33 0.52 -0.40 13.62
C ILE A 33 1.25 0.39 14.70
N PHE A 34 2.52 0.08 14.96
CA PHE A 34 3.32 0.80 15.94
C PHE A 34 3.47 2.29 15.57
N ILE A 35 3.74 2.59 14.30
CA ILE A 35 3.80 3.97 13.79
C ILE A 35 2.45 4.67 13.97
N ASN A 36 1.32 4.00 13.69
CA ASN A 36 -0.01 4.58 13.88
C ASN A 36 -0.27 4.94 15.35
N ILE A 37 0.15 4.11 16.30
CA ILE A 37 0.08 4.42 17.74
C ILE A 37 0.92 5.65 18.07
N LEU A 38 2.14 5.76 17.53
CA LEU A 38 3.00 6.92 17.76
C LEU A 38 2.43 8.21 17.16
N LEU A 39 1.89 8.14 15.95
CA LEU A 39 1.26 9.29 15.28
C LEU A 39 0.01 9.76 16.03
N THR A 40 -0.87 8.83 16.40
CA THR A 40 -2.11 9.18 17.12
C THR A 40 -1.90 9.48 18.60
N ARG A 41 -0.76 9.06 19.16
CA ARG A 41 -0.42 9.10 20.60
C ARG A 41 -1.47 8.41 21.48
N LYS A 42 -2.16 7.41 20.92
CA LYS A 42 -3.25 6.69 21.59
C LYS A 42 -3.17 5.20 21.25
N ILE A 43 -3.48 4.37 22.23
CA ILE A 43 -3.65 2.93 22.04
C ILE A 43 -5.15 2.66 21.88
N ASP A 44 -5.58 2.45 20.64
CA ASP A 44 -6.96 2.10 20.28
C ASP A 44 -7.01 0.60 19.93
N LEU A 45 -7.35 -0.22 20.94
CA LEU A 45 -7.37 -1.68 20.79
C LEU A 45 -8.34 -2.18 19.71
N PRO A 46 -9.58 -1.65 19.58
CA PRO A 46 -10.45 -1.99 18.46
C PRO A 46 -9.81 -1.75 17.09
N ARG A 47 -9.16 -0.60 16.87
CA ARG A 47 -8.47 -0.31 15.59
C ARG A 47 -7.29 -1.24 15.35
N ILE A 48 -6.46 -1.47 16.38
CA ILE A 48 -5.31 -2.38 16.30
C ILE A 48 -5.78 -3.81 16.00
N ALA A 49 -6.85 -4.28 16.62
CA ALA A 49 -7.42 -5.59 16.32
C ALA A 49 -7.93 -5.66 14.88
N GLY A 50 -8.63 -4.62 14.41
CA GLY A 50 -9.07 -4.50 13.01
C GLY A 50 -7.92 -4.56 12.01
N ASN A 51 -6.84 -3.81 12.28
CA ASN A 51 -5.59 -3.85 11.50
C ASN A 51 -5.00 -5.26 11.39
N ILE A 52 -4.89 -5.98 12.52
CA ILE A 52 -4.33 -7.34 12.57
C ILE A 52 -5.22 -8.31 11.80
N ILE A 53 -6.54 -8.22 11.98
CA ILE A 53 -7.51 -9.02 11.23
C ILE A 53 -7.34 -8.76 9.74
N PHE A 54 -7.28 -7.49 9.32
CA PHE A 54 -7.12 -7.14 7.92
C PHE A 54 -5.87 -7.77 7.31
N ILE A 55 -4.69 -7.60 7.93
CA ILE A 55 -3.43 -8.16 7.41
C ILE A 55 -3.47 -9.69 7.35
N SER A 56 -4.04 -10.33 8.38
CA SER A 56 -4.16 -11.80 8.45
C SER A 56 -4.91 -12.38 7.25
N PHE A 57 -5.95 -11.68 6.77
CA PHE A 57 -6.72 -12.11 5.60
C PHE A 57 -6.20 -11.56 4.26
N PHE A 58 -5.51 -10.42 4.28
CA PHE A 58 -5.05 -9.75 3.06
C PHE A 58 -4.10 -10.64 2.23
N GLY A 59 -3.11 -11.26 2.86
CA GLY A 59 -2.14 -12.12 2.17
C GLY A 59 -2.77 -13.28 1.40
N PRO A 60 -3.56 -14.15 2.07
CA PRO A 60 -4.29 -15.23 1.40
C PRO A 60 -5.18 -14.74 0.26
N PHE A 61 -5.89 -13.62 0.47
CA PHE A 61 -6.78 -13.05 -0.55
C PHE A 61 -6.01 -12.61 -1.80
N VAL A 62 -4.89 -11.88 -1.63
CA VAL A 62 -4.00 -11.53 -2.74
C VAL A 62 -3.47 -12.78 -3.45
N GLY A 63 -3.17 -13.85 -2.70
CA GLY A 63 -2.77 -15.15 -3.25
C GLY A 63 -3.81 -15.78 -4.18
N ILE A 64 -5.09 -15.76 -3.77
CA ILE A 64 -6.21 -16.26 -4.59
C ILE A 64 -6.30 -15.49 -5.90
N PHE A 65 -6.29 -14.15 -5.84
CA PHE A 65 -6.35 -13.33 -7.06
C PHE A 65 -5.12 -13.49 -7.93
N LYS A 66 -3.92 -13.62 -7.35
CA LYS A 66 -2.70 -13.92 -8.10
C LYS A 66 -2.87 -15.21 -8.90
N GLN A 67 -3.34 -16.29 -8.26
CA GLN A 67 -3.53 -17.56 -8.96
C GLN A 67 -4.59 -17.44 -10.06
N LEU A 68 -5.71 -16.79 -9.78
CA LEU A 68 -6.75 -16.51 -10.77
C LEU A 68 -6.17 -15.77 -12.01
N PHE A 69 -5.36 -14.73 -11.81
CA PHE A 69 -4.75 -14.00 -12.93
C PHE A 69 -3.74 -14.86 -13.70
N LEU A 70 -2.99 -15.73 -13.02
CA LEU A 70 -2.10 -16.70 -13.68
C LEU A 70 -2.90 -17.68 -14.55
N ASP A 71 -3.99 -18.22 -14.02
CA ASP A 71 -4.88 -19.17 -14.71
C ASP A 71 -5.56 -18.52 -15.93
N LEU A 72 -5.89 -17.22 -15.83
CA LEU A 72 -6.40 -16.41 -16.94
C LEU A 72 -5.33 -16.05 -17.99
N GLY A 73 -4.08 -16.49 -17.82
CA GLY A 73 -3.01 -16.26 -18.78
C GLY A 73 -2.35 -14.88 -18.71
N PHE A 74 -2.51 -14.12 -17.63
CA PHE A 74 -1.86 -12.79 -17.53
C PHE A 74 -0.33 -12.88 -17.59
N ALA A 75 0.24 -14.03 -17.21
CA ALA A 75 1.67 -14.29 -17.31
C ALA A 75 2.19 -14.29 -18.75
N SER A 76 1.38 -14.68 -19.74
CA SER A 76 1.78 -14.76 -21.16
C SER A 76 1.51 -13.47 -21.95
N LEU A 77 0.88 -12.47 -21.34
CA LEU A 77 0.62 -11.18 -21.97
C LEU A 77 1.92 -10.46 -22.38
N SER A 78 1.83 -9.66 -23.45
CA SER A 78 2.90 -8.76 -23.89
C SER A 78 3.23 -7.74 -22.80
N LEU A 79 4.46 -7.23 -22.79
CA LEU A 79 4.90 -6.24 -21.81
C LEU A 79 3.98 -4.99 -21.77
N PRO A 80 3.57 -4.39 -22.91
CA PRO A 80 2.64 -3.25 -22.88
C PRO A 80 1.30 -3.58 -22.24
N ALA A 81 0.73 -4.76 -22.53
CA ALA A 81 -0.53 -5.19 -21.92
C ALA A 81 -0.39 -5.37 -20.41
N LYS A 82 0.71 -5.97 -19.96
CA LYS A 82 1.02 -6.12 -18.53
C LYS A 82 1.13 -4.77 -17.82
N ILE A 83 1.79 -3.78 -18.42
CA ILE A 83 1.90 -2.41 -17.87
C ILE A 83 0.52 -1.75 -17.80
N PHE A 84 -0.30 -1.89 -18.85
CA PHE A 84 -1.65 -1.34 -18.88
C PHE A 84 -2.51 -1.88 -17.72
N PHE A 85 -2.53 -3.20 -17.52
CA PHE A 85 -3.26 -3.81 -16.41
C PHE A 85 -2.67 -3.45 -15.04
N ASP A 86 -1.36 -3.27 -14.93
CA ASP A 86 -0.69 -2.81 -13.70
C ASP A 86 -1.19 -1.42 -13.28
N ILE A 87 -1.27 -0.48 -14.23
CA ILE A 87 -1.78 0.87 -14.00
C ILE A 87 -3.26 0.82 -13.59
N ILE A 88 -4.09 0.01 -14.26
CA ILE A 88 -5.49 -0.19 -13.88
C ILE A 88 -5.60 -0.73 -12.45
N GLY A 89 -4.76 -1.71 -12.11
CA GLY A 89 -4.70 -2.27 -10.75
C GLY A 89 -4.42 -1.19 -9.70
N ILE A 90 -3.47 -0.30 -9.96
CA ILE A 90 -3.15 0.82 -9.05
C ILE A 90 -4.32 1.79 -8.90
N CYS A 91 -5.04 2.08 -9.99
CA CYS A 91 -6.27 2.87 -9.93
C CYS A 91 -7.32 2.21 -9.04
N PHE A 92 -7.53 0.90 -9.16
CA PHE A 92 -8.45 0.18 -8.29
C PHE A 92 -8.01 0.16 -6.82
N VAL A 93 -6.71 0.02 -6.56
CA VAL A 93 -6.17 0.14 -5.20
C VAL A 93 -6.46 1.53 -4.62
N ALA A 94 -6.22 2.59 -5.38
CA ALA A 94 -6.51 3.95 -4.92
C ALA A 94 -8.00 4.19 -4.65
N ILE A 95 -8.89 3.64 -5.49
CA ILE A 95 -10.34 3.69 -5.28
C ILE A 95 -10.74 2.92 -4.01
N ALA A 96 -10.19 1.72 -3.82
CA ALA A 96 -10.46 0.90 -2.64
C ALA A 96 -10.03 1.63 -1.36
N ILE A 97 -8.81 2.21 -1.34
CA ILE A 97 -8.30 3.01 -0.23
C ILE A 97 -9.22 4.20 0.05
N SER A 98 -9.65 4.94 -0.98
CA SER A 98 -10.59 6.06 -0.82
C SER A 98 -11.90 5.63 -0.15
N ILE A 99 -12.46 4.48 -0.53
CA ILE A 99 -13.70 3.97 0.05
C ILE A 99 -13.47 3.55 1.51
N TYR A 100 -12.44 2.76 1.79
CA TYR A 100 -12.17 2.24 3.12
C TYR A 100 -11.82 3.36 4.10
N GLN A 101 -10.99 4.33 3.70
CA GLN A 101 -10.65 5.50 4.51
C GLN A 101 -11.89 6.33 4.87
N ARG A 102 -12.83 6.49 3.93
CA ARG A 102 -14.07 7.23 4.21
C ARG A 102 -15.01 6.48 5.15
N LEU A 103 -15.11 5.16 5.00
CA LEU A 103 -15.90 4.31 5.90
C LEU A 103 -15.30 4.22 7.30
N ASN A 104 -13.96 4.20 7.40
CA ASN A 104 -13.17 4.16 8.62
C ASN A 104 -13.62 3.08 9.63
N LEU A 105 -13.91 1.87 9.13
CA LEU A 105 -14.34 0.73 9.97
C LEU A 105 -13.16 -0.18 10.32
N ILE A 106 -12.56 -0.80 9.30
CA ILE A 106 -11.38 -1.65 9.41
C ILE A 106 -10.46 -1.24 8.26
N LEU A 107 -9.22 -0.87 8.60
CA LEU A 107 -8.23 -0.39 7.65
C LEU A 107 -7.00 -1.28 7.68
N HIS A 108 -6.36 -1.45 6.52
CA HIS A 108 -4.98 -1.90 6.48
C HIS A 108 -4.09 -0.86 7.19
N PRO A 109 -3.09 -1.24 8.00
CA PRO A 109 -2.29 -0.28 8.77
C PRO A 109 -1.62 0.79 7.93
N GLY A 110 -1.09 0.43 6.77
CA GLY A 110 -0.52 1.39 5.83
C GLY A 110 -1.54 2.40 5.28
N ASP A 111 -2.80 1.99 5.09
CA ASP A 111 -3.86 2.89 4.60
C ASP A 111 -4.39 3.77 5.73
N GLU A 112 -4.44 3.23 6.95
CA GLU A 112 -4.71 4.00 8.16
C GLU A 112 -3.63 5.04 8.43
N MET A 113 -2.35 4.70 8.24
CA MET A 113 -1.23 5.64 8.35
C MET A 113 -1.41 6.82 7.40
N THR A 114 -1.74 6.56 6.12
CA THR A 114 -2.07 7.64 5.18
C THR A 114 -3.26 8.45 5.66
N ASN A 115 -4.31 7.83 6.22
CA ASN A 115 -5.50 8.53 6.70
C ASN A 115 -5.19 9.46 7.89
N ILE A 116 -4.42 8.96 8.87
CA ILE A 116 -3.94 9.72 10.03
C ILE A 116 -3.10 10.91 9.56
N LEU A 117 -2.09 10.66 8.73
CA LEU A 117 -1.22 11.70 8.18
C LEU A 117 -2.03 12.78 7.45
N ARG A 118 -2.98 12.34 6.61
CA ARG A 118 -3.82 13.23 5.81
C ARG A 118 -4.59 14.21 6.69
N PHE A 119 -5.30 13.73 7.70
CA PHE A 119 -6.24 14.56 8.45
C PHE A 119 -5.64 15.21 9.70
N GLN A 120 -4.68 14.57 10.38
CA GLN A 120 -4.07 15.12 11.59
C GLN A 120 -2.85 16.01 11.31
N TYR A 121 -2.13 15.77 10.20
CA TYR A 121 -0.85 16.46 9.93
C TYR A 121 -0.88 17.32 8.66
N PHE A 122 -1.59 16.90 7.61
CA PHE A 122 -1.53 17.55 6.30
C PHE A 122 -2.83 18.23 5.86
N LYS A 123 -3.73 18.55 6.81
CA LYS A 123 -4.94 19.37 6.58
C LYS A 123 -5.81 18.87 5.41
N GLY A 124 -5.91 17.54 5.25
CA GLY A 124 -6.71 16.89 4.21
C GLY A 124 -5.95 16.58 2.91
N ASN A 125 -4.67 16.94 2.78
CA ASN A 125 -3.89 16.71 1.56
C ASN A 125 -3.45 15.24 1.44
N ALA A 126 -4.10 14.49 0.54
CA ALA A 126 -3.81 13.07 0.30
C ALA A 126 -2.44 12.83 -0.35
N ASN A 127 -1.94 13.75 -1.17
CA ASN A 127 -0.64 13.60 -1.85
C ASN A 127 0.50 13.64 -0.83
N LEU A 128 0.51 14.67 0.02
CA LEU A 128 1.53 14.82 1.07
C LEU A 128 1.48 13.65 2.06
N ALA A 129 0.28 13.21 2.43
CA ALA A 129 0.11 12.04 3.28
C ALA A 129 0.66 10.76 2.65
N GLN A 130 0.35 10.51 1.38
CA GLN A 130 0.81 9.32 0.68
C GLN A 130 2.33 9.34 0.45
N TRP A 131 2.90 10.47 0.06
CA TRP A 131 4.35 10.61 -0.09
C TRP A 131 5.09 10.45 1.25
N THR A 132 4.53 10.98 2.33
CA THR A 132 5.11 10.78 3.67
C THR A 132 5.04 9.32 4.09
N ASN A 133 3.91 8.64 3.88
CA ASN A 133 3.80 7.19 4.10
C ASN A 133 4.83 6.41 3.28
N PHE A 134 4.93 6.71 1.98
CA PHE A 134 5.86 6.03 1.07
C PHE A 134 7.32 6.42 1.25
N SER A 135 7.64 7.52 1.93
CA SER A 135 9.02 7.88 2.22
C SER A 135 9.76 6.78 3.00
N ILE A 136 9.06 6.06 3.89
CA ILE A 136 9.63 4.96 4.68
C ILE A 136 10.13 3.83 3.76
N PRO A 137 9.28 3.18 2.93
CA PRO A 137 9.76 2.15 2.03
C PRO A 137 10.72 2.68 0.95
N VAL A 138 10.62 3.94 0.50
CA VAL A 138 11.62 4.55 -0.40
C VAL A 138 13.00 4.54 0.25
N ILE A 139 13.12 5.02 1.50
CA ILE A 139 14.39 5.07 2.24
C ILE A 139 14.96 3.66 2.39
N VAL A 140 14.13 2.67 2.74
CA VAL A 140 14.56 1.28 2.85
C VAL A 140 15.13 0.78 1.52
N ILE A 141 14.42 1.00 0.40
CA ILE A 141 14.89 0.58 -0.93
C ILE A 141 16.23 1.25 -1.24
N ILE A 142 16.36 2.57 -1.03
CA ILE A 142 17.61 3.30 -1.29
C ILE A 142 18.77 2.72 -0.47
N CYS A 143 18.58 2.51 0.84
CA CYS A 143 19.62 1.95 1.71
C CYS A 143 20.05 0.56 1.25
N LEU A 144 19.11 -0.33 0.95
CA LEU A 144 19.42 -1.68 0.44
C LEU A 144 20.12 -1.63 -0.91
N SER A 145 19.67 -0.76 -1.82
CA SER A 145 20.30 -0.57 -3.13
C SER A 145 21.76 -0.13 -3.00
N LEU A 146 22.06 0.72 -2.03
CA LEU A 146 23.43 1.18 -1.78
C LEU A 146 24.33 0.08 -1.20
N ILE A 147 23.78 -0.81 -0.36
CA ILE A 147 24.50 -1.91 0.29
C ILE A 147 24.70 -3.08 -0.67
N PHE A 148 23.62 -3.56 -1.28
CA PHE A 148 23.59 -4.79 -2.11
C PHE A 148 23.77 -4.53 -3.60
N LYS A 149 23.80 -3.27 -4.03
CA LYS A 149 24.02 -2.84 -5.43
C LYS A 149 22.99 -3.38 -6.43
N GLN A 150 21.78 -3.63 -5.98
CA GLN A 150 20.68 -4.15 -6.79
C GLN A 150 19.33 -3.59 -6.35
N ILE A 151 18.36 -3.64 -7.26
CA ILE A 151 16.97 -3.22 -7.01
C ILE A 151 16.05 -4.30 -7.56
N VAL A 152 15.15 -4.78 -6.71
CA VAL A 152 14.17 -5.81 -7.07
C VAL A 152 12.76 -5.23 -6.99
N ALA A 153 11.85 -5.72 -7.85
CA ALA A 153 10.42 -5.42 -7.82
C ALA A 153 10.00 -3.93 -7.95
N VAL A 154 10.92 -3.02 -8.30
CA VAL A 154 10.61 -1.63 -8.64
C VAL A 154 10.41 -1.53 -10.16
N ASN A 155 9.18 -1.27 -10.59
CA ASN A 155 8.80 -1.17 -12.01
C ASN A 155 7.85 0.02 -12.24
N VAL A 156 7.31 0.14 -13.46
CA VAL A 156 6.36 1.20 -13.86
C VAL A 156 5.20 1.34 -12.87
N GLY A 157 4.55 0.25 -12.46
CA GLY A 157 3.49 0.33 -11.47
C GLY A 157 3.94 0.91 -10.12
N THR A 158 5.14 0.56 -9.66
CA THR A 158 5.69 1.11 -8.42
C THR A 158 5.94 2.60 -8.53
N ALA A 159 6.46 3.07 -9.67
CA ALA A 159 6.61 4.49 -9.96
C ALA A 159 5.25 5.21 -10.00
N VAL A 160 4.25 4.63 -10.69
CA VAL A 160 2.91 5.21 -10.77
C VAL A 160 2.27 5.30 -9.37
N ALA A 161 2.41 4.26 -8.55
CA ALA A 161 1.96 4.27 -7.17
C ALA A 161 2.66 5.39 -6.36
N LEU A 162 3.98 5.49 -6.44
CA LEU A 162 4.75 6.50 -5.72
C LEU A 162 4.29 7.93 -6.04
N PHE A 163 4.17 8.26 -7.32
CA PHE A 163 3.92 9.64 -7.75
C PHE A 163 2.43 10.01 -7.77
N PHE A 164 1.53 9.07 -8.07
CA PHE A 164 0.14 9.38 -8.39
C PHE A 164 -0.89 8.77 -7.44
N GLN A 165 -0.54 7.82 -6.56
CA GLN A 165 -1.55 7.14 -5.74
C GLN A 165 -2.31 8.10 -4.81
N GLY A 166 -1.63 9.08 -4.20
CA GLY A 166 -2.30 10.11 -3.40
C GLY A 166 -3.30 10.93 -4.22
N ALA A 167 -2.95 11.25 -5.47
CA ALA A 167 -3.80 12.04 -6.36
C ALA A 167 -5.02 11.22 -6.79
N LEU A 168 -4.80 9.95 -7.14
CA LEU A 168 -5.86 9.00 -7.48
C LEU A 168 -6.84 8.80 -6.31
N ILE A 169 -6.34 8.69 -5.06
CA ILE A 169 -7.20 8.64 -3.86
C ILE A 169 -8.05 9.92 -3.75
N ASN A 170 -7.44 11.10 -3.95
CA ASN A 170 -8.15 12.36 -3.86
C ASN A 170 -9.21 12.53 -4.96
N TYR A 171 -8.94 12.08 -6.19
CA TYR A 171 -9.94 12.04 -7.25
C TYR A 171 -11.05 11.04 -6.96
N ALA A 172 -10.72 9.85 -6.43
CA ALA A 172 -11.69 8.83 -6.06
C ALA A 172 -12.64 9.31 -4.95
N ASP A 173 -12.17 10.13 -4.00
CA ASP A 173 -13.02 10.74 -2.96
C ASP A 173 -14.15 11.59 -3.55
N GLN A 174 -13.91 12.22 -4.70
CA GLN A 174 -14.84 13.13 -5.36
C GLN A 174 -15.73 12.41 -6.38
N LEU A 175 -15.20 11.43 -7.10
CA LEU A 175 -15.89 10.77 -8.21
C LEU A 175 -16.63 9.50 -7.78
N ILE A 176 -16.06 8.73 -6.86
CA ILE A 176 -16.60 7.43 -6.45
C ILE A 176 -17.40 7.63 -5.17
N PHE A 177 -18.71 7.36 -5.23
CA PHE A 177 -19.65 7.59 -4.13
C PHE A 177 -19.51 9.01 -3.51
N PRO A 178 -19.80 10.10 -4.25
CA PRO A 178 -19.56 11.48 -3.79
C PRO A 178 -20.28 11.87 -2.48
N LYS A 179 -21.36 11.14 -2.15
CA LYS A 179 -22.13 11.31 -0.91
C LYS A 179 -21.48 10.63 0.30
N LEU A 180 -20.54 9.71 0.10
CA LEU A 180 -19.76 9.09 1.16
C LEU A 180 -18.73 10.10 1.68
N LYS A 181 -18.85 10.48 2.94
CA LYS A 181 -17.96 11.44 3.62
C LYS A 181 -17.00 10.73 4.54
N HIS A 182 -15.84 11.34 4.76
CA HIS A 182 -14.84 10.85 5.71
C HIS A 182 -15.40 10.87 7.13
N ARG A 183 -15.33 9.71 7.81
CA ARG A 183 -15.55 9.60 9.25
C ARG A 183 -14.21 9.75 9.96
N LEU A 184 -13.97 10.91 10.57
CA LEU A 184 -12.72 11.22 11.27
C LEU A 184 -12.75 10.77 12.73
#